data_AF-R4WHG8-F1
#
_entry.id   AF-R4WHG8-F1
#
_cell.length_a   1.000
_cell.length_b   1.000
_cell.length_c   1.000
_cell.angle_alpha   90.00
_cell.angle_beta   90.00
_cell.angle_gamma   90.00
#
_symmetry.space_group_name_H-M   'P 1'
#
loop_
_entity.id
_entity.type
_entity.pdbx_description
1 polymer ?
#
loop_
_entity_poly.entity_id
_entity_poly.type
_entity_poly.pdbx_seq_one_letter_code
_entity_poly.pdbx_strand_id
1 'polypeptide(L)'
;MTQHHFDRITLVSVTGLADAQGAAYALALSLRQMPGARALLCCPHPPSDLPPGIRHCRIAPLNYHEYSWFMMFALWRLIETDYVLTVQSDGWVLDASNWTDSFFEYDYIGAPTHIARIQSEGGAQWVQGYSWYERLGQPGQVITPVLNGGFSLRSRKMLRALIDHRHIKVELNPPDDLIGEPLRMQWVGAGPNEDVQLTVVLREQLQAAGLRFAPLDLAMQFSIEHSGPLHRVDTLARLFGHHGQHRRLVSIDPPVVRYPVAQDRFEGTTEMAVAEHLQRIGYRVEFVQPQAAPAAAVA
;
A
#
# COMPACT_ATOMS: atom_id res chain seq x y z
N MET A 1 -24.23 0.48 -18.29
CA MET A 1 -22.85 0.25 -17.80
C MET A 1 -22.37 1.57 -17.22
N THR A 2 -22.08 1.62 -15.93
CA THR A 2 -21.53 2.81 -15.28
C THR A 2 -20.16 3.07 -15.90
N GLN A 3 -19.99 4.21 -16.57
CA GLN A 3 -18.71 4.55 -17.20
C GLN A 3 -17.82 5.17 -16.12
N HIS A 4 -16.91 4.39 -15.56
CA HIS A 4 -15.94 4.90 -14.59
C HIS A 4 -14.92 5.81 -15.29
N HIS A 5 -14.61 6.95 -14.66
CA HIS A 5 -13.69 7.97 -15.20
C HIS A 5 -12.21 7.64 -14.93
N PHE A 6 -11.76 6.47 -15.35
CA PHE A 6 -10.37 6.02 -15.12
C PHE A 6 -9.33 6.81 -15.92
N ASP A 7 -9.74 7.55 -16.95
CA ASP A 7 -8.88 8.48 -17.70
C ASP A 7 -8.29 9.60 -16.82
N ARG A 8 -8.90 9.86 -15.66
CA ARG A 8 -8.42 10.79 -14.64
C ARG A 8 -7.32 10.22 -13.74
N ILE A 9 -6.92 8.96 -13.95
CA ILE A 9 -5.99 8.23 -13.08
C ILE A 9 -4.73 7.82 -13.85
N THR A 10 -3.57 8.04 -13.22
CA THR A 10 -2.33 7.36 -13.57
C THR A 10 -2.08 6.26 -12.54
N LEU A 11 -1.98 5.01 -12.98
CA LEU A 11 -1.41 3.93 -12.20
C LEU A 11 0.11 4.12 -12.14
N VAL A 12 0.70 4.12 -10.95
CA VAL A 12 2.15 4.27 -10.80
C VAL A 12 2.73 3.19 -9.90
N SER A 13 3.86 2.63 -10.32
CA SER A 13 4.75 1.90 -9.43
C SER A 13 6.10 2.59 -9.39
N VAL A 14 6.61 2.88 -8.21
CA VAL A 14 7.96 3.40 -7.99
C VAL A 14 8.76 2.36 -7.25
N THR A 15 9.89 1.93 -7.80
CA THR A 15 10.81 1.00 -7.12
C THR A 15 12.26 1.39 -7.40
N GLY A 16 13.04 1.45 -6.33
CA GLY A 16 14.49 1.66 -6.41
C GLY A 16 15.28 0.37 -6.61
N LEU A 17 14.62 -0.78 -6.63
CA LEU A 17 15.24 -2.10 -6.73
C LEU A 17 15.70 -2.39 -8.16
N ALA A 18 16.67 -3.30 -8.29
CA ALA A 18 17.15 -3.76 -9.59
C ALA A 18 16.10 -4.60 -10.32
N ASP A 19 15.34 -5.42 -9.59
CA ASP A 19 14.22 -6.19 -10.11
C ASP A 19 12.91 -5.41 -9.95
N ALA A 20 12.23 -5.18 -11.07
CA ALA A 20 10.95 -4.49 -11.15
C ALA A 20 9.84 -5.36 -11.78
N GLN A 21 10.04 -6.68 -11.92
CA GLN A 21 9.07 -7.58 -12.59
C GLN A 21 7.71 -7.58 -11.87
N GLY A 22 7.72 -7.77 -10.55
CA GLY A 22 6.48 -7.81 -9.76
C GLY A 22 5.70 -6.48 -9.83
N ALA A 23 6.42 -5.36 -9.86
CA ALA A 23 5.83 -4.03 -10.06
C ALA A 23 5.20 -3.88 -11.45
N ALA A 24 5.87 -4.35 -12.50
CA ALA A 24 5.33 -4.35 -13.86
C ALA A 24 4.08 -5.24 -13.98
N TYR A 25 4.07 -6.42 -13.35
CA TYR A 25 2.91 -7.30 -13.31
C TYR A 25 1.72 -6.70 -12.56
N ALA A 26 1.95 -6.09 -11.39
CA ALA A 26 0.92 -5.44 -10.61
C ALA A 26 0.27 -4.28 -11.38
N LEU A 27 1.08 -3.45 -12.07
CA LEU A 27 0.60 -2.42 -12.98
C LEU A 27 -0.20 -3.01 -14.15
N ALA A 28 0.28 -4.07 -14.79
CA ALA A 28 -0.38 -4.68 -15.93
C ALA A 28 -1.75 -5.25 -15.59
N LEU A 29 -1.88 -6.00 -14.48
CA LEU A 29 -3.19 -6.50 -14.04
C LEU A 29 -4.13 -5.36 -13.68
N SER A 30 -3.64 -4.34 -12.98
CA SER A 30 -4.46 -3.18 -12.61
C SER A 30 -4.93 -2.40 -13.84
N LEU A 31 -4.06 -2.22 -14.84
CA LEU A 31 -4.39 -1.52 -16.08
C LEU A 31 -5.45 -2.27 -16.90
N ARG A 32 -5.42 -3.61 -16.94
CA ARG A 32 -6.44 -4.43 -17.62
C ARG A 32 -7.84 -4.20 -17.06
N GLN A 33 -7.96 -3.90 -15.77
CA GLN A 33 -9.24 -3.64 -15.12
C GLN A 33 -9.70 -2.18 -15.21
N MET A 34 -8.80 -1.27 -15.53
CA MET A 34 -9.05 0.18 -15.51
C MET A 34 -8.88 0.79 -16.92
N PRO A 35 -9.76 0.48 -17.88
CA PRO A 35 -9.64 0.98 -19.24
C PRO A 35 -9.69 2.51 -19.28
N GLY A 36 -8.70 3.12 -19.95
CA GLY A 36 -8.53 4.56 -20.04
C GLY A 36 -7.50 5.14 -19.08
N ALA A 37 -7.15 4.42 -18.00
CA ALA A 37 -6.05 4.84 -17.12
C ALA A 37 -4.71 4.83 -17.86
N ARG A 38 -3.79 5.67 -17.39
CA ARG A 38 -2.38 5.66 -17.81
C ARG A 38 -1.58 4.76 -16.87
N ALA A 39 -0.48 4.15 -17.32
CA ALA A 39 0.42 3.40 -16.45
C ALA A 39 1.87 3.88 -16.55
N LEU A 40 2.52 4.03 -15.40
CA LEU A 40 3.89 4.51 -15.27
C LEU A 40 4.69 3.62 -14.32
N LEU A 41 5.76 3.02 -14.82
CA LEU A 41 6.77 2.33 -14.01
C LEU A 41 8.00 3.21 -13.86
N CYS A 42 8.29 3.64 -12.62
CA CYS A 42 9.49 4.37 -12.26
C CYS A 42 10.50 3.39 -11.64
N CYS A 43 11.54 3.02 -12.38
CA CYS A 43 12.61 2.15 -11.88
C CYS A 43 13.97 2.39 -12.57
N PRO A 44 15.09 1.92 -11.99
CA PRO A 44 16.41 2.04 -12.62
C PRO A 44 16.53 1.34 -13.97
N HIS A 45 15.96 0.13 -14.05
CA HIS A 45 15.98 -0.71 -15.24
C HIS A 45 14.61 -1.40 -15.38
N PRO A 46 13.93 -1.26 -16.53
CA PRO A 46 12.67 -1.95 -16.74
C PRO A 46 12.92 -3.44 -17.05
N PRO A 47 11.94 -4.32 -16.80
CA PRO A 47 11.94 -5.68 -17.34
C PRO A 47 12.16 -5.72 -18.84
N SER A 48 12.80 -6.78 -19.35
CA SER A 48 12.98 -6.97 -20.79
C SER A 48 11.65 -7.18 -21.52
N ASP A 49 10.64 -7.71 -20.83
CA ASP A 49 9.29 -8.01 -21.31
C ASP A 49 8.25 -7.07 -20.68
N LEU A 50 8.56 -5.78 -20.56
CA LEU A 50 7.64 -4.78 -20.00
C LEU A 50 6.27 -4.86 -20.70
N PRO A 51 5.17 -5.13 -19.96
CA PRO A 51 3.84 -5.26 -20.55
C PRO A 51 3.40 -4.01 -21.34
N PRO A 52 2.68 -4.19 -22.47
CA PRO A 52 2.25 -3.06 -23.30
C PRO A 52 1.33 -2.10 -22.53
N GLY A 53 1.40 -0.81 -22.88
CA GLY A 53 0.63 0.24 -22.22
C GLY A 53 1.27 0.82 -20.95
N ILE A 54 2.35 0.22 -20.45
CA ILE A 54 3.14 0.77 -19.34
C ILE A 54 4.28 1.63 -19.88
N ARG A 55 4.31 2.90 -19.51
CA ARG A 55 5.44 3.79 -19.78
C ARG A 55 6.53 3.58 -18.73
N HIS A 56 7.78 3.46 -19.14
CA HIS A 56 8.92 3.47 -18.24
C HIS A 56 9.45 4.90 -18.02
N CYS A 57 9.75 5.25 -16.77
CA CYS A 57 10.52 6.42 -16.39
C CYS A 57 11.76 5.97 -15.63
N ARG A 58 12.95 6.23 -16.18
CA ARG A 58 14.20 5.88 -15.53
C ARG A 58 14.45 6.79 -14.33
N ILE A 59 14.64 6.18 -13.16
CA ILE A 59 15.04 6.87 -11.92
C ILE A 59 16.35 6.29 -11.38
N ALA A 60 17.02 7.00 -10.46
CA ALA A 60 18.13 6.41 -9.71
C ALA A 60 17.63 5.27 -8.80
N PRO A 61 18.49 4.31 -8.42
CA PRO A 61 18.18 3.38 -7.34
C PRO A 61 17.78 4.13 -6.07
N LEU A 62 16.84 3.58 -5.31
CA LEU A 62 16.31 4.15 -4.08
C LEU A 62 16.30 3.07 -3.00
N ASN A 63 16.76 3.40 -1.80
CA ASN A 63 16.38 2.65 -0.61
C ASN A 63 14.95 3.02 -0.15
N TYR A 64 14.48 2.39 0.92
CA TYR A 64 13.10 2.59 1.39
C TYR A 64 12.81 4.03 1.89
N HIS A 65 13.80 4.71 2.49
CA HIS A 65 13.65 6.11 2.88
C HIS A 65 13.65 7.04 1.67
N GLU A 66 14.53 6.80 0.70
CA GLU A 66 14.56 7.56 -0.56
C GLU A 66 13.28 7.37 -1.38
N TYR A 67 12.68 6.17 -1.35
CA TYR A 67 11.34 5.94 -1.86
C TYR A 67 10.32 6.88 -1.18
N SER A 68 10.33 6.94 0.15
CA SER A 68 9.42 7.79 0.91
C SER A 68 9.56 9.27 0.53
N TRP A 69 10.80 9.76 0.40
CA TRP A 69 11.09 11.12 -0.06
C TRP A 69 10.66 11.36 -1.50
N PHE A 70 10.87 10.40 -2.39
CA PHE A 70 10.45 10.49 -3.78
C PHE A 70 8.92 10.63 -3.87
N MET A 71 8.18 9.82 -3.12
CA MET A 71 6.72 9.85 -3.10
C MET A 71 6.17 11.18 -2.57
N MET A 72 6.81 11.80 -1.56
CA MET A 72 6.35 13.07 -0.98
C MET A 72 6.75 14.31 -1.78
N PHE A 73 7.94 14.32 -2.40
CA PHE A 73 8.52 15.55 -2.95
C PHE A 73 8.71 15.56 -4.47
N ALA A 74 8.79 14.40 -5.11
CA ALA A 74 9.19 14.30 -6.52
C ALA A 74 8.09 13.73 -7.43
N LEU A 75 7.27 12.79 -6.94
CA LEU A 75 6.31 12.05 -7.78
C LEU A 75 5.36 12.98 -8.57
N TRP A 76 4.93 14.10 -7.99
CA TRP A 76 4.03 15.07 -8.66
C TRP A 76 4.56 15.58 -10.00
N ARG A 77 5.88 15.57 -10.21
CA ARG A 77 6.53 16.01 -11.46
C ARG A 77 6.31 15.04 -12.62
N LEU A 78 5.98 13.79 -12.32
CA LEU A 78 5.84 12.72 -13.31
C LEU A 78 4.38 12.38 -13.63
N ILE A 79 3.46 12.83 -12.77
CA ILE A 79 2.03 12.62 -12.90
C ILE A 79 1.42 13.87 -13.55
N GLU A 80 0.48 13.70 -14.46
CA GLU A 80 -0.26 14.78 -15.13
C GLU A 80 -1.77 14.72 -14.85
N THR A 81 -2.27 13.53 -14.53
CA THR A 81 -3.68 13.28 -14.25
C THR A 81 -4.13 13.86 -12.91
N ASP A 82 -5.45 13.92 -12.72
CA ASP A 82 -6.08 14.43 -11.50
C ASP A 82 -5.74 13.57 -10.27
N TYR A 83 -5.63 12.26 -10.47
CA TYR A 83 -5.30 11.31 -9.42
C TYR A 83 -4.18 10.36 -9.86
N VAL A 84 -3.50 9.82 -8.87
CA VAL A 84 -2.57 8.71 -9.01
C VAL A 84 -3.04 7.54 -8.14
N LEU A 85 -3.03 6.33 -8.69
CA LEU A 85 -3.17 5.11 -7.91
C LEU A 85 -1.78 4.47 -7.81
N THR A 86 -1.20 4.50 -6.62
CA THR A 86 0.06 3.80 -6.32
C THR A 86 -0.22 2.30 -6.27
N VAL A 87 0.61 1.52 -6.96
CA VAL A 87 0.50 0.07 -7.12
C VAL A 87 1.91 -0.51 -6.93
N GLN A 88 2.24 -0.96 -5.72
CA GLN A 88 3.52 -1.63 -5.45
C GLN A 88 3.52 -3.09 -5.93
N SER A 89 4.69 -3.74 -5.93
CA SER A 89 4.85 -5.13 -6.42
C SER A 89 3.98 -6.18 -5.70
N ASP A 90 3.51 -5.84 -4.51
CA ASP A 90 2.70 -6.64 -3.60
C ASP A 90 1.31 -6.03 -3.37
N GLY A 91 0.87 -5.08 -4.21
CA GLY A 91 -0.48 -4.56 -4.18
C GLY A 91 -1.02 -4.21 -5.55
N TRP A 92 -2.25 -4.64 -5.87
CA TRP A 92 -2.89 -4.42 -7.17
C TRP A 92 -4.42 -4.43 -7.07
N VAL A 93 -5.07 -3.97 -8.14
CA VAL A 93 -6.54 -3.99 -8.25
C VAL A 93 -7.03 -5.44 -8.31
N LEU A 94 -7.96 -5.80 -7.42
CA LEU A 94 -8.59 -7.12 -7.37
C LEU A 94 -9.82 -7.16 -8.28
N ASP A 95 -10.71 -6.18 -8.14
CA ASP A 95 -11.95 -6.09 -8.90
C ASP A 95 -12.35 -4.62 -9.09
N ALA A 96 -12.23 -4.13 -10.33
CA ALA A 96 -12.60 -2.75 -10.65
C ALA A 96 -14.10 -2.47 -10.59
N SER A 97 -14.96 -3.50 -10.54
CA SER A 97 -16.41 -3.30 -10.35
C SER A 97 -16.74 -2.80 -8.93
N ASN A 98 -15.82 -2.96 -7.98
CA ASN A 98 -15.92 -2.39 -6.63
C ASN A 98 -15.51 -0.91 -6.56
N TRP A 99 -15.10 -0.31 -7.68
CA TRP A 99 -14.80 1.12 -7.72
C TRP A 99 -16.06 1.97 -7.49
N THR A 100 -15.92 3.03 -6.68
CA THR A 100 -16.94 4.05 -6.49
C THR A 100 -16.34 5.44 -6.74
N ASP A 101 -17.07 6.28 -7.48
CA ASP A 101 -16.61 7.65 -7.77
C ASP A 101 -16.50 8.53 -6.52
N SER A 102 -17.10 8.10 -5.39
CA SER A 102 -16.86 8.74 -4.08
C SER A 102 -15.39 8.71 -3.67
N PHE A 103 -14.57 7.81 -4.21
CA PHE A 103 -13.13 7.82 -4.00
C PHE A 103 -12.48 9.14 -4.50
N PHE A 104 -13.04 9.78 -5.52
CA PHE A 104 -12.55 11.08 -5.99
C PHE A 104 -12.85 12.24 -5.02
N GLU A 105 -13.69 12.05 -4.01
CA GLU A 105 -13.97 13.10 -3.01
C GLU A 105 -12.85 13.28 -1.97
N TYR A 106 -11.79 12.47 -2.05
CA TYR A 106 -10.69 12.45 -1.12
C TYR A 106 -9.35 12.62 -1.83
N ASP A 107 -8.43 13.28 -1.15
CA ASP A 107 -7.07 13.52 -1.59
C ASP A 107 -6.13 12.36 -1.26
N TYR A 108 -6.50 11.50 -0.30
CA TYR A 108 -5.75 10.29 0.05
C TYR A 108 -6.69 9.17 0.51
N ILE A 109 -6.54 7.99 -0.10
CA ILE A 109 -7.17 6.73 0.31
C ILE A 109 -6.13 5.62 0.27
N GLY A 110 -6.04 4.83 1.32
CA GLY A 110 -5.21 3.62 1.41
C GLY A 110 -5.76 2.72 2.50
N ALA A 111 -5.37 1.45 2.51
CA ALA A 111 -5.85 0.51 3.53
C ALA A 111 -5.39 0.95 4.94
N PRO A 112 -6.23 0.86 5.99
CA PRO A 112 -5.77 1.07 7.35
C PRO A 112 -4.77 -0.03 7.74
N THR A 113 -3.63 0.37 8.29
CA THR A 113 -2.56 -0.56 8.67
C THR A 113 -2.71 -1.06 10.10
N HIS A 114 -1.84 -1.99 10.49
CA HIS A 114 -1.71 -2.43 11.88
C HIS A 114 -1.19 -1.35 12.84
N ILE A 115 -0.75 -0.18 12.36
CA ILE A 115 -0.16 0.92 13.13
C ILE A 115 -1.15 2.08 13.25
N ALA A 116 -1.25 2.67 14.44
CA ALA A 116 -1.99 3.91 14.66
C ALA A 116 -1.33 4.81 15.71
N ARG A 117 -1.61 6.12 15.63
CA ARG A 117 -1.34 7.07 16.70
C ARG A 117 -2.62 7.31 17.49
N ILE A 118 -2.55 7.16 18.81
CA ILE A 118 -3.63 7.47 19.74
C ILE A 118 -3.26 8.75 20.48
N GLN A 119 -4.08 9.78 20.35
CA GLN A 119 -3.98 11.01 21.13
C GLN A 119 -4.96 10.94 22.31
N SER A 120 -4.48 11.18 23.52
CA SER A 120 -5.30 11.32 24.73
C SER A 120 -4.81 12.49 25.59
N GLU A 121 -5.44 12.72 26.75
CA GLU A 121 -5.00 13.73 27.73
C GLU A 121 -3.54 13.51 28.19
N GLY A 122 -3.10 12.25 28.24
CA GLY A 122 -1.73 11.88 28.63
C GLY A 122 -0.68 12.04 27.53
N GLY A 123 -1.08 12.51 26.33
CA GLY A 123 -0.20 12.68 25.18
C GLY A 123 -0.44 11.69 24.05
N ALA A 124 0.45 11.74 23.05
CA ALA A 124 0.41 10.87 21.88
C ALA A 124 1.17 9.57 22.13
N GLN A 125 0.60 8.44 21.71
CA GLN A 125 1.28 7.14 21.73
C GLN A 125 1.08 6.41 20.41
N TRP A 126 2.10 5.67 19.99
CA TRP A 126 2.02 4.77 18.84
C TRP A 126 1.66 3.36 19.30
N VAL A 127 0.72 2.74 18.62
CA VAL A 127 0.32 1.36 18.87
C VAL A 127 0.39 0.55 17.57
N GLN A 128 0.62 -0.74 17.70
CA GLN A 128 0.79 -1.67 16.59
C GLN A 128 -0.12 -2.90 16.75
N GLY A 129 -0.11 -3.78 15.75
CA GLY A 129 -0.83 -5.05 15.79
C GLY A 129 -2.34 -4.92 15.83
N TYR A 130 -2.90 -3.84 15.26
CA TYR A 130 -4.35 -3.54 15.27
C TYR A 130 -4.97 -3.38 16.67
N SER A 131 -4.17 -3.26 17.73
CA SER A 131 -4.67 -3.05 19.11
C SER A 131 -5.45 -1.73 19.29
N TRP A 132 -5.36 -0.82 18.33
CA TRP A 132 -6.17 0.39 18.26
C TRP A 132 -7.63 0.13 17.86
N TYR A 133 -7.92 -0.98 17.18
CA TYR A 133 -9.26 -1.24 16.63
C TYR A 133 -10.30 -1.40 17.74
N GLU A 134 -9.96 -2.15 18.80
CA GLU A 134 -10.82 -2.35 19.97
C GLU A 134 -11.05 -1.06 20.78
N ARG A 135 -10.26 -0.02 20.50
CA ARG A 135 -10.33 1.29 21.15
C ARG A 135 -11.15 2.31 20.37
N LEU A 136 -11.59 1.98 19.17
CA LEU A 136 -12.44 2.88 18.37
C LEU A 136 -13.72 3.22 19.12
N GLY A 137 -14.08 4.50 19.13
CA GLY A 137 -15.29 5.01 19.78
C GLY A 137 -15.19 5.17 21.30
N GLN A 138 -14.06 4.80 21.93
CA GLN A 138 -13.85 5.09 23.35
C GLN A 138 -13.66 6.61 23.56
N PRO A 139 -14.32 7.22 24.58
CA PRO A 139 -14.23 8.65 24.82
C PRO A 139 -12.83 9.06 25.29
N GLY A 140 -12.46 10.33 25.05
CA GLY A 140 -11.18 10.90 25.50
C GLY A 140 -9.96 10.48 24.68
N GLN A 141 -10.17 9.81 23.54
CA GLN A 141 -9.10 9.38 22.64
C GLN A 141 -9.44 9.71 21.19
N VAL A 142 -8.43 10.14 20.44
CA VAL A 142 -8.49 10.27 18.98
C VAL A 142 -7.53 9.27 18.37
N ILE A 143 -8.06 8.33 17.61
CA ILE A 143 -7.29 7.26 16.96
C ILE A 143 -7.09 7.62 15.49
N THR A 144 -5.84 7.72 15.07
CA THR A 144 -5.47 7.98 13.68
C THR A 144 -4.65 6.80 13.15
N PRO A 145 -5.28 5.84 12.45
CA PRO A 145 -4.54 4.75 11.82
C PRO A 145 -3.70 5.30 10.67
N VAL A 146 -2.51 4.70 10.47
CA VAL A 146 -1.76 4.91 9.24
C VAL A 146 -2.56 4.29 8.10
N LEU A 147 -2.64 4.98 6.96
CA LEU A 147 -3.25 4.45 5.73
C LEU A 147 -2.15 4.11 4.73
N ASN A 148 -2.03 2.83 4.39
CA ASN A 148 -0.96 2.27 3.56
C ASN A 148 -0.67 3.11 2.31
N GLY A 149 0.61 3.32 2.03
CA GLY A 149 1.07 4.05 0.85
C GLY A 149 1.23 3.20 -0.41
N GLY A 150 1.40 1.88 -0.26
CA GLY A 150 1.75 0.94 -1.34
C GLY A 150 0.63 0.55 -2.29
N PHE A 151 -0.62 0.57 -1.84
CA PHE A 151 -1.81 0.60 -2.69
C PHE A 151 -2.70 1.77 -2.24
N SER A 152 -2.53 2.93 -2.87
CA SER A 152 -3.18 4.17 -2.44
C SER A 152 -3.59 5.08 -3.58
N LEU A 153 -4.81 5.63 -3.50
CA LEU A 153 -5.26 6.71 -4.37
C LEU A 153 -4.85 8.05 -3.75
N ARG A 154 -4.16 8.88 -4.53
CA ARG A 154 -3.75 10.23 -4.11
C ARG A 154 -4.16 11.24 -5.17
N SER A 155 -4.74 12.36 -4.77
CA SER A 155 -5.03 13.44 -5.73
C SER A 155 -3.73 14.17 -6.12
N ARG A 156 -3.77 14.87 -7.24
CA ARG A 156 -2.70 15.79 -7.66
C ARG A 156 -2.44 16.86 -6.59
N LYS A 157 -3.50 17.31 -5.90
CA LYS A 157 -3.39 18.24 -4.77
C LYS A 157 -2.55 17.62 -3.63
N MET A 158 -2.80 16.36 -3.27
CA MET A 158 -2.00 15.63 -2.29
C MET A 158 -0.53 15.52 -2.69
N LEU A 159 -0.25 15.15 -3.94
CA LEU A 159 1.14 15.01 -4.42
C LEU A 159 1.95 16.32 -4.36
N ARG A 160 1.26 17.47 -4.43
CA ARG A 160 1.90 18.79 -4.38
C ARG A 160 1.85 19.44 -3.02
N ALA A 161 1.18 18.83 -2.03
CA ALA A 161 0.84 19.49 -0.77
C ALA A 161 2.06 20.10 -0.06
N LEU A 162 3.16 19.37 0.04
CA LEU A 162 4.39 19.84 0.71
C LEU A 162 5.19 20.86 -0.13
N ILE A 163 4.87 21.01 -1.41
CA ILE A 163 5.50 21.97 -2.32
C ILE A 163 4.73 23.29 -2.33
N ASP A 164 3.40 23.20 -2.36
CA ASP A 164 2.50 24.34 -2.40
C ASP A 164 2.27 24.93 -0.99
N HIS A 165 2.35 24.10 0.06
CA HIS A 165 2.26 24.52 1.46
C HIS A 165 3.61 24.39 2.18
N ARG A 166 4.59 25.22 1.79
CA ARG A 166 6.00 25.16 2.28
C ARG A 166 6.20 25.31 3.80
N HIS A 167 5.17 25.73 4.53
CA HIS A 167 5.19 25.80 5.99
C HIS A 167 4.97 24.43 6.63
N ILE A 168 4.31 23.49 5.95
CA ILE A 168 4.18 22.10 6.37
C ILE A 168 5.48 21.38 6.04
N LYS A 169 6.15 20.87 7.07
CA LYS A 169 7.45 20.21 6.93
C LYS A 169 7.36 18.81 7.49
N VAL A 170 8.04 17.86 6.84
CA VAL A 170 8.26 16.52 7.39
C VAL A 170 8.88 16.65 8.78
N GLU A 171 8.31 15.93 9.73
CA GLU A 171 8.81 15.87 11.11
C GLU A 171 9.46 14.51 11.34
N LEU A 172 10.78 14.52 11.50
CA LEU A 172 11.57 13.31 11.71
C LEU A 172 12.36 13.44 13.02
N ASN A 173 11.99 12.61 14.00
CA ASN A 173 12.75 12.46 15.22
C ASN A 173 14.01 11.59 14.99
N PRO A 174 15.03 11.65 15.86
CA PRO A 174 16.10 10.67 15.87
C PRO A 174 15.55 9.23 15.95
N PRO A 175 16.27 8.23 15.41
CA PRO A 175 15.87 6.83 15.57
C PRO A 175 15.85 6.47 17.05
N ASP A 176 14.86 5.68 17.45
CA ASP A 176 14.70 5.20 18.82
C ASP A 176 15.73 4.12 19.17
N ASP A 177 16.13 3.31 18.17
CA ASP A 177 17.06 2.19 18.36
C ASP A 177 17.88 1.87 17.10
N LEU A 178 18.93 1.08 17.28
CA LEU A 178 19.73 0.44 16.24
C LEU A 178 19.61 -1.08 16.39
N ILE A 179 18.95 -1.74 15.44
CA ILE A 179 18.62 -3.18 15.53
C ILE A 179 19.19 -4.00 14.37
N GLY A 180 19.39 -5.30 14.65
CA GLY A 180 19.73 -6.32 13.65
C GLY A 180 21.20 -6.35 13.23
N GLU A 181 21.54 -7.34 12.40
CA GLU A 181 22.85 -7.45 11.75
C GLU A 181 22.65 -7.69 10.24
N PRO A 182 23.05 -6.74 9.35
CA PRO A 182 23.70 -5.46 9.69
C PRO A 182 22.77 -4.52 10.46
N LEU A 183 23.35 -3.64 11.29
CA LEU A 183 22.63 -2.64 12.07
C LEU A 183 21.73 -1.75 11.19
N ARG A 184 20.51 -1.50 11.67
CA ARG A 184 19.51 -0.65 11.02
C ARG A 184 18.88 0.30 12.02
N MET A 185 18.65 1.53 11.58
CA MET A 185 17.88 2.51 12.33
C MET A 185 16.41 2.10 12.43
N GLN A 186 15.84 2.24 13.62
CA GLN A 186 14.44 1.95 13.88
C GLN A 186 13.73 3.15 14.49
N TRP A 187 12.51 3.38 14.02
CA TRP A 187 11.59 4.38 14.58
C TRP A 187 10.31 3.68 15.01
N VAL A 188 9.86 3.97 16.23
CA VAL A 188 8.52 3.62 16.68
C VAL A 188 7.50 4.32 15.78
N GLY A 189 6.55 3.55 15.26
CA GLY A 189 5.53 4.06 14.33
C GLY A 189 6.02 4.29 12.89
N ALA A 190 7.24 3.86 12.55
CA ALA A 190 7.81 3.98 11.20
C ALA A 190 7.87 5.42 10.66
N GLY A 191 8.28 6.36 11.52
CA GLY A 191 8.31 7.81 11.27
C GLY A 191 8.80 8.27 9.88
N PRO A 192 9.88 7.71 9.28
CA PRO A 192 10.36 8.14 7.97
C PRO A 192 9.42 7.82 6.78
N ASN A 193 8.47 6.91 6.93
CA ASN A 193 7.64 6.43 5.83
C ASN A 193 6.68 7.51 5.33
N GLU A 194 6.43 7.55 4.02
CA GLU A 194 5.59 8.60 3.44
C GLU A 194 4.15 8.52 3.90
N ASP A 195 3.61 7.31 4.06
CA ASP A 195 2.24 7.13 4.52
C ASP A 195 2.08 7.55 5.98
N VAL A 196 3.02 7.19 6.86
CA VAL A 196 3.05 7.67 8.24
C VAL A 196 3.09 9.20 8.31
N GLN A 197 3.98 9.82 7.52
CA GLN A 197 4.09 11.27 7.45
C GLN A 197 2.77 11.90 6.96
N LEU A 198 2.25 11.48 5.81
CA LEU A 198 1.10 12.10 5.18
C LEU A 198 -0.21 11.83 5.94
N THR A 199 -0.42 10.62 6.44
CA THR A 199 -1.74 10.18 6.94
C THR A 199 -1.89 10.30 8.45
N VAL A 200 -0.79 10.52 9.18
CA VAL A 200 -0.81 10.64 10.64
C VAL A 200 -0.07 11.89 11.13
N VAL A 201 1.23 12.01 10.85
CA VAL A 201 2.07 13.07 11.44
C VAL A 201 1.62 14.45 10.95
N LEU A 202 1.52 14.62 9.64
CA LEU A 202 1.18 15.89 8.99
C LEU A 202 -0.32 16.04 8.72
N ARG A 203 -1.13 15.03 9.10
CA ARG A 203 -2.55 14.95 8.72
C ARG A 203 -3.33 16.21 9.09
N GLU A 204 -3.17 16.70 10.33
CA GLU A 204 -3.87 17.89 10.82
C GLU A 204 -3.51 19.13 10.00
N GLN A 205 -2.22 19.36 9.75
CA GLN A 205 -1.75 20.49 8.95
C GLN A 205 -2.24 20.40 7.49
N LEU A 206 -2.27 19.19 6.92
CA LEU A 206 -2.78 18.94 5.57
C LEU A 206 -4.30 19.15 5.50
N GLN A 207 -5.05 18.73 6.52
CA GLN A 207 -6.49 19.00 6.61
C GLN A 207 -6.80 20.49 6.77
N ALA A 208 -5.99 21.22 7.55
CA ALA A 208 -6.07 22.68 7.66
C ALA A 208 -5.76 23.37 6.31
N ALA A 209 -4.90 22.79 5.48
CA ALA A 209 -4.68 23.19 4.09
C ALA A 209 -5.80 22.72 3.11
N GLY A 210 -6.87 22.13 3.64
CA GLY A 210 -8.07 21.71 2.90
C GLY A 210 -7.95 20.37 2.20
N LEU A 211 -6.97 19.52 2.56
CA LEU A 211 -6.90 18.15 2.04
C LEU A 211 -7.86 17.22 2.78
N ARG A 212 -8.47 16.30 2.05
CA ARG A 212 -9.45 15.33 2.57
C ARG A 212 -8.87 13.93 2.58
N PHE A 213 -8.98 13.24 3.70
CA PHE A 213 -8.58 11.84 3.85
C PHE A 213 -9.83 10.97 3.94
N ALA A 214 -9.84 9.81 3.29
CA ALA A 214 -10.98 8.90 3.39
C ALA A 214 -11.27 8.51 4.85
N PRO A 215 -12.57 8.41 5.24
CA PRO A 215 -12.96 7.82 6.50
C PRO A 215 -12.64 6.32 6.51
N LEU A 216 -12.58 5.75 7.72
CA LEU A 216 -12.15 4.36 7.94
C LEU A 216 -12.94 3.35 7.10
N ASP A 217 -14.27 3.46 7.09
CA ASP A 217 -15.14 2.52 6.36
C ASP A 217 -14.86 2.52 4.85
N LEU A 218 -14.62 3.71 4.27
CA LEU A 218 -14.29 3.85 2.84
C LEU A 218 -12.88 3.32 2.55
N ALA A 219 -11.92 3.57 3.46
CA ALA A 219 -10.58 3.02 3.35
C ALA A 219 -10.57 1.49 3.40
N MET A 220 -11.43 0.89 4.23
CA MET A 220 -11.61 -0.56 4.34
C MET A 220 -12.28 -1.17 3.10
N GLN A 221 -13.19 -0.45 2.44
CA GLN A 221 -13.75 -0.85 1.15
C GLN A 221 -12.72 -0.75 0.02
N PHE A 222 -11.89 0.29 0.05
CA PHE A 222 -10.90 0.55 -1.00
C PHE A 222 -9.83 -0.55 -1.07
N SER A 223 -9.27 -0.96 0.07
CA SER A 223 -8.26 -2.02 0.08
C SER A 223 -8.04 -2.65 1.46
N ILE A 224 -7.22 -3.70 1.48
CA ILE A 224 -6.64 -4.35 2.66
C ILE A 224 -5.10 -4.28 2.57
N GLU A 225 -4.38 -4.16 3.70
CA GLU A 225 -2.91 -4.20 3.75
C GLU A 225 -2.38 -5.52 4.34
N HIS A 226 -2.80 -5.85 5.56
CA HIS A 226 -2.44 -7.12 6.19
C HIS A 226 -3.70 -7.85 6.62
N SER A 227 -3.66 -9.18 6.66
CA SER A 227 -4.67 -9.96 7.37
C SER A 227 -4.78 -9.45 8.81
N GLY A 228 -5.95 -8.95 9.19
CA GLY A 228 -6.19 -8.32 10.48
C GLY A 228 -7.68 -8.32 10.83
N PRO A 229 -8.05 -7.86 12.04
CA PRO A 229 -9.43 -7.90 12.53
C PRO A 229 -10.36 -6.92 11.80
N LEU A 230 -9.81 -6.00 11.00
CA LEU A 230 -10.59 -4.99 10.28
C LEU A 230 -11.44 -5.62 9.18
N HIS A 231 -10.83 -6.47 8.36
CA HIS A 231 -11.50 -7.07 7.21
C HIS A 231 -12.04 -8.44 7.57
N ARG A 232 -13.37 -8.56 7.53
CA ARG A 232 -14.04 -9.85 7.70
C ARG A 232 -14.01 -10.64 6.39
N VAL A 233 -14.10 -11.95 6.49
CA VAL A 233 -14.09 -12.85 5.32
C VAL A 233 -15.19 -12.50 4.29
N ASP A 234 -16.36 -12.08 4.76
CA ASP A 234 -17.50 -11.71 3.92
C ASP A 234 -17.35 -10.35 3.22
N THR A 235 -16.40 -9.52 3.63
CA THR A 235 -16.13 -8.23 2.99
C THR A 235 -15.04 -8.30 1.93
N LEU A 236 -14.28 -9.40 1.85
CA LEU A 236 -13.18 -9.55 0.89
C LEU A 236 -13.63 -9.40 -0.57
N ALA A 237 -14.81 -9.90 -0.91
CA ALA A 237 -15.35 -9.80 -2.27
C ALA A 237 -15.73 -8.37 -2.69
N ARG A 238 -15.77 -7.42 -1.74
CA ARG A 238 -16.09 -6.00 -1.99
C ARG A 238 -14.84 -5.12 -2.06
N LEU A 239 -13.65 -5.71 -1.95
CA LEU A 239 -12.40 -4.98 -2.04
C LEU A 239 -12.15 -4.54 -3.47
N PHE A 240 -11.82 -3.25 -3.65
CA PHE A 240 -11.35 -2.75 -4.94
C PHE A 240 -9.93 -3.25 -5.24
N GLY A 241 -9.03 -3.21 -4.25
CA GLY A 241 -7.68 -3.76 -4.38
C GLY A 241 -7.11 -4.25 -3.07
N HIS A 242 -5.82 -4.54 -3.08
CA HIS A 242 -5.08 -4.94 -1.89
C HIS A 242 -3.62 -4.47 -1.98
N HIS A 243 -2.97 -4.48 -0.82
CA HIS A 243 -1.53 -4.45 -0.63
C HIS A 243 -1.21 -5.55 0.37
N GLY A 244 -0.07 -6.25 0.28
CA GLY A 244 0.34 -7.16 1.35
C GLY A 244 1.59 -7.98 1.04
N GLN A 245 2.58 -7.87 1.91
CA GLN A 245 3.93 -8.41 1.75
C GLN A 245 4.04 -9.93 1.54
N HIS A 246 3.02 -10.70 1.95
CA HIS A 246 2.99 -12.15 1.81
C HIS A 246 2.55 -12.62 0.42
N ARG A 247 2.02 -11.73 -0.43
CA ARG A 247 1.45 -12.06 -1.73
C ARG A 247 2.38 -11.60 -2.85
N ARG A 248 3.08 -12.53 -3.51
CA ARG A 248 3.94 -12.21 -4.65
C ARG A 248 3.28 -12.61 -5.96
N LEU A 249 2.99 -11.64 -6.82
CA LEU A 249 2.49 -11.89 -8.16
C LEU A 249 3.65 -12.36 -9.05
N VAL A 250 3.63 -13.62 -9.49
CA VAL A 250 4.73 -14.25 -10.25
C VAL A 250 4.39 -14.52 -11.72
N SER A 251 3.11 -14.43 -12.09
CA SER A 251 2.61 -14.52 -13.46
C SER A 251 1.29 -13.76 -13.57
N ILE A 252 0.98 -13.25 -14.75
CA ILE A 252 -0.28 -12.55 -15.07
C ILE A 252 -1.12 -13.26 -16.13
N ASP A 253 -0.57 -14.27 -16.82
CA ASP A 253 -1.25 -15.05 -17.88
C ASP A 253 -0.89 -16.56 -17.77
N PRO A 254 -1.65 -17.37 -17.00
CA PRO A 254 -2.70 -16.97 -16.07
C PRO A 254 -2.13 -16.27 -14.82
N PRO A 255 -2.94 -15.55 -14.03
CA PRO A 255 -2.47 -14.89 -12.83
C PRO A 255 -2.11 -15.90 -11.73
N VAL A 256 -0.89 -15.80 -11.20
CA VAL A 256 -0.37 -16.70 -10.16
C VAL A 256 0.19 -15.87 -9.00
N VAL A 257 -0.31 -16.14 -7.79
CA VAL A 257 0.20 -15.56 -6.54
C VAL A 257 0.96 -16.62 -5.77
N ARG A 258 2.21 -16.32 -5.42
CA ARG A 258 3.06 -17.16 -4.59
C ARG A 258 3.25 -16.55 -3.21
N TYR A 259 2.99 -17.36 -2.19
CA TYR A 259 3.32 -17.08 -0.81
C TYR A 259 4.75 -17.55 -0.51
N PRO A 260 5.61 -16.73 0.10
CA PRO A 260 7.02 -17.06 0.33
C PRO A 260 7.24 -18.05 1.49
N VAL A 261 6.17 -18.47 2.16
CA VAL A 261 6.20 -19.40 3.29
C VAL A 261 5.17 -20.50 3.10
N ALA A 262 5.26 -21.54 3.91
CA ALA A 262 4.32 -22.66 3.93
C ALA A 262 2.93 -22.23 4.42
N GLN A 263 1.92 -22.97 3.97
CA GLN A 263 0.50 -22.69 4.21
C GLN A 263 0.13 -22.76 5.69
N ASP A 264 0.75 -23.66 6.44
CA ASP A 264 0.56 -23.86 7.88
C ASP A 264 0.78 -22.59 8.72
N ARG A 265 1.65 -21.68 8.24
CA ARG A 265 1.91 -20.38 8.87
C ARG A 265 0.72 -19.43 8.86
N PHE A 266 -0.28 -19.68 8.02
CA PHE A 266 -1.46 -18.84 7.87
C PHE A 266 -2.75 -19.51 8.37
N GLU A 267 -2.68 -20.77 8.83
CA GLU A 267 -3.85 -21.48 9.35
C GLU A 267 -4.54 -20.68 10.47
N GLY A 268 -5.87 -20.53 10.35
CA GLY A 268 -6.67 -19.76 11.31
C GLY A 268 -6.57 -18.24 11.18
N THR A 269 -5.83 -17.71 10.20
CA THR A 269 -5.70 -16.28 9.94
C THR A 269 -6.61 -15.83 8.78
N THR A 270 -6.94 -14.54 8.73
CA THR A 270 -7.64 -13.93 7.59
C THR A 270 -6.86 -14.06 6.27
N GLU A 271 -5.54 -14.31 6.32
CA GLU A 271 -4.73 -14.46 5.12
C GLU A 271 -5.12 -15.69 4.30
N MET A 272 -5.54 -16.78 4.95
CA MET A 272 -6.08 -17.95 4.24
C MET A 272 -7.39 -17.62 3.52
N ALA A 273 -8.25 -16.80 4.13
CA ALA A 273 -9.46 -16.32 3.47
C ALA A 273 -9.15 -15.42 2.26
N VAL A 274 -8.06 -14.64 2.32
CA VAL A 274 -7.56 -13.87 1.16
C VAL A 274 -7.08 -14.82 0.06
N ALA A 275 -6.29 -15.85 0.39
CA ALA A 275 -5.84 -16.86 -0.57
C ALA A 275 -7.02 -17.59 -1.26
N GLU A 276 -8.02 -18.01 -0.50
CA GLU A 276 -9.26 -18.61 -1.02
C GLU A 276 -10.04 -17.63 -1.88
N HIS A 277 -10.09 -16.35 -1.51
CA HIS A 277 -10.72 -15.32 -2.32
C HIS A 277 -10.01 -15.14 -3.66
N LEU A 278 -8.67 -15.08 -3.67
CA LEU A 278 -7.86 -15.02 -4.89
C LEU A 278 -8.16 -16.21 -5.82
N GLN A 279 -8.25 -17.42 -5.26
CA GLN A 279 -8.63 -18.61 -6.03
C GLN A 279 -10.03 -18.48 -6.65
N ARG A 280 -11.01 -17.99 -5.87
CA ARG A 280 -12.38 -17.77 -6.36
C ARG A 280 -12.46 -16.78 -7.52
N ILE A 281 -11.59 -15.77 -7.55
CA ILE A 281 -11.56 -14.76 -8.62
C ILE A 281 -10.55 -15.12 -9.74
N GLY A 282 -10.09 -16.38 -9.78
CA GLY A 282 -9.35 -16.93 -10.93
C GLY A 282 -7.83 -16.93 -10.82
N TYR A 283 -7.25 -16.59 -9.66
CA TYR A 283 -5.81 -16.73 -9.44
C TYR A 283 -5.45 -18.16 -9.08
N ARG A 284 -4.33 -18.64 -9.62
CA ARG A 284 -3.66 -19.79 -9.02
C ARG A 284 -2.87 -19.32 -7.80
N VAL A 285 -3.05 -19.99 -6.66
CA VAL A 285 -2.31 -19.69 -5.43
C VAL A 285 -1.33 -20.82 -5.13
N GLU A 286 -0.07 -20.45 -4.87
CA GLU A 286 1.03 -21.35 -4.55
C GLU A 286 1.65 -20.98 -3.20
N PHE A 287 2.02 -21.98 -2.40
CA PHE A 287 2.79 -21.79 -1.18
C PHE A 287 4.17 -22.44 -1.34
N VAL A 288 5.20 -21.87 -0.72
CA VAL A 288 6.50 -22.53 -0.64
C VAL A 288 6.36 -23.78 0.21
N GLN A 289 6.82 -24.93 -0.31
CA GLN A 289 6.79 -26.19 0.44
C GLN A 289 7.68 -26.08 1.69
N PRO A 290 7.28 -26.64 2.84
CA PRO A 290 8.15 -26.72 4.00
C PRO A 290 9.46 -27.40 3.57
N GLN A 291 10.61 -26.78 3.84
CA GLN A 291 11.87 -27.54 3.78
C GLN A 291 11.75 -28.66 4.81
N ALA A 292 11.82 -29.92 4.36
CA ALA A 292 12.03 -31.03 5.27
C ALA A 292 13.29 -30.71 6.08
N ALA A 293 13.19 -30.75 7.42
CA ALA A 293 14.38 -30.67 8.26
C ALA A 293 15.41 -31.68 7.73
N PRO A 294 16.70 -31.31 7.61
CA PRO A 294 17.69 -32.31 7.23
C PRO A 294 17.54 -33.47 8.20
N ALA A 295 17.28 -34.66 7.65
CA ALA A 295 17.21 -35.88 8.43
C ALA A 295 18.49 -35.91 9.27
N ALA A 296 18.34 -35.91 10.60
CA ALA A 296 19.45 -36.11 11.50
C ALA A 296 20.20 -37.35 10.99
N ALA A 297 21.43 -37.15 10.52
CA ALA A 297 22.27 -38.25 10.11
C ALA A 297 22.46 -39.14 11.34
N VAL A 298 21.79 -40.28 11.32
CA VAL A 298 22.05 -41.37 12.25
C VAL A 298 23.32 -42.05 11.75
N ALA A 299 24.47 -41.61 12.26
CA ALA A 299 25.69 -42.38 12.52
C ALA A 299 26.81 -41.43 12.99
#